data_AF-A0A4Q6F8P6-F1
#
_entry.id   AF-A0A4Q6F8P6-F1
#
_cell.length_a   1.000
_cell.length_b   1.000
_cell.length_c   1.000
_cell.angle_alpha   90.00
_cell.angle_beta   90.00
_cell.angle_gamma   90.00
#
_symmetry.space_group_name_H-M   'P 1'
#
loop_
_entity.id
_entity.type
_entity.pdbx_description
1 polymer ?
#
loop_
_entity_poly.entity_id
_entity_poly.type
_entity_poly.pdbx_seq_one_letter_code
_entity_poly.pdbx_strand_id
1 'polypeptide(L)' 'MQSKFRHFSKKLFQINANWTALESIQGWKHYRIASRRRDNDGNLELEMMAICDREIRFWVERARLRDDTLWTPGWKD' A
#
# COMPACT_ATOMS: atom_id res chain seq x y z
N MET A 1 26.81 -9.88 1.16
CA MET A 1 25.34 -10.05 1.19
C MET A 1 24.73 -8.77 0.66
N GLN A 2 24.41 -8.72 -0.64
CA GLN A 2 23.93 -7.48 -1.26
C GLN A 2 22.59 -7.10 -0.63
N SER A 3 22.52 -5.89 -0.07
CA SER A 3 21.29 -5.38 0.52
C SER A 3 20.23 -5.30 -0.57
N LYS A 4 19.26 -6.21 -0.54
CA LYS A 4 18.13 -6.27 -1.49
C LYS A 4 17.10 -5.18 -1.16
N PHE A 5 17.54 -3.93 -1.01
CA PHE A 5 16.60 -2.81 -0.96
C PHE A 5 15.94 -2.71 -2.33
N ARG A 6 14.77 -3.32 -2.46
CA ARG A 6 13.93 -3.26 -3.65
C ARG A 6 13.70 -1.79 -3.99
N HIS A 7 14.09 -1.37 -5.19
CA HIS A 7 13.97 0.03 -5.57
C HIS A 7 12.50 0.35 -5.88
N PHE A 8 11.82 1.02 -4.93
CA PHE A 8 10.43 1.45 -5.13
C PHE A 8 10.38 2.77 -5.90
N SER A 9 9.86 2.72 -7.14
CA SER A 9 9.58 3.93 -7.92
C SER A 9 8.58 4.83 -7.19
N LYS A 10 8.75 6.16 -7.31
CA LYS A 10 7.79 7.15 -6.78
C LYS A 10 6.35 6.91 -7.29
N LYS A 11 6.20 6.35 -8.50
CA LYS A 11 4.89 6.04 -9.11
C LYS A 11 4.07 5.03 -8.28
N LEU A 12 4.72 4.17 -7.52
CA LEU A 12 4.05 3.17 -6.68
C LEU A 12 3.26 3.78 -5.51
N PHE A 13 3.54 5.03 -5.15
CA PHE A 13 2.87 5.73 -4.04
C PHE A 13 1.91 6.82 -4.55
N GLN A 14 1.50 6.77 -5.83
CA GLN A 14 0.52 7.67 -6.40
C GLN A 14 -0.89 7.10 -6.28
N ILE A 15 -1.90 7.99 -6.31
CA ILE A 15 -3.31 7.59 -6.36
C ILE A 15 -3.53 6.66 -7.56
N ASN A 16 -4.36 5.64 -7.38
CA ASN A 16 -4.60 4.51 -8.28
C ASN A 16 -3.43 3.54 -8.48
N ALA A 17 -2.32 3.66 -7.75
CA ALA A 17 -1.34 2.59 -7.71
C ALA A 17 -1.92 1.37 -6.98
N ASN A 18 -1.71 0.19 -7.56
CA ASN A 18 -2.23 -1.08 -7.06
C ASN A 18 -1.23 -1.75 -6.14
N TRP A 19 -1.76 -2.39 -5.10
CA TRP A 19 -0.99 -3.06 -4.06
C TRP A 19 -1.71 -4.33 -3.63
N THR A 20 -0.94 -5.36 -3.34
CA THR A 20 -1.43 -6.62 -2.82
C THR A 20 -0.88 -6.82 -1.41
N ALA A 21 -1.77 -7.03 -0.44
CA ALA A 21 -1.41 -7.44 0.90
C ALA A 21 -1.09 -8.95 0.92
N LEU A 22 -0.01 -9.33 1.60
CA LEU A 22 0.39 -10.74 1.69
C LEU A 22 -0.60 -11.53 2.57
N GLU A 23 -0.99 -10.93 3.69
CA GLU A 23 -2.11 -11.39 4.52
C GLU A 23 -3.40 -10.66 4.16
N SER A 24 -4.53 -11.37 4.22
CA SER A 24 -5.84 -10.75 3.98
C SER A 24 -6.19 -9.79 5.10
N ILE A 25 -6.46 -8.53 4.74
CA ILE A 25 -6.98 -7.53 5.66
C ILE A 25 -8.48 -7.47 5.41
N GLN A 26 -9.30 -7.70 6.43
CA GLN A 26 -10.77 -7.72 6.29
C GLN A 26 -11.28 -8.61 5.13
N GLY A 27 -10.62 -9.76 4.91
CA GLY A 27 -10.97 -10.70 3.83
C GLY A 27 -10.42 -10.34 2.44
N TRP A 28 -9.77 -9.19 2.26
CA TRP A 28 -9.26 -8.74 0.96
C TRP A 28 -7.74 -8.61 0.94
N LYS A 29 -7.16 -8.93 -0.22
CA LYS A 29 -5.73 -8.74 -0.50
C LYS A 29 -5.45 -7.64 -1.52
N HIS A 30 -6.43 -7.29 -2.34
CA HIS A 30 -6.25 -6.40 -3.50
C HIS A 30 -6.73 -4.98 -3.21
N TYR A 31 -5.78 -4.04 -3.18
CA TYR A 31 -6.02 -2.64 -2.83
C TYR A 31 -5.48 -1.68 -3.89
N ARG A 32 -6.08 -0.49 -3.96
CA ARG A 32 -5.47 0.67 -4.62
C ARG A 32 -5.36 1.84 -3.64
N ILE A 33 -4.40 2.72 -3.91
CA ILE A 33 -4.33 4.01 -3.23
C ILE A 33 -5.49 4.88 -3.70
N ALA A 34 -6.44 5.17 -2.81
CA ALA A 34 -7.60 6.04 -3.08
C ALA A 34 -7.29 7.52 -2.83
N SER A 35 -6.51 7.81 -1.78
CA SER A 35 -6.10 9.16 -1.43
C SER A 35 -4.79 9.15 -0.65
N ARG A 36 -4.27 10.34 -0.31
CA ARG A 36 -3.05 10.52 0.49
C ARG A 36 -3.19 11.76 1.37
N ARG A 37 -2.59 11.72 2.56
CA ARG A 37 -2.51 12.86 3.47
C ARG A 37 -1.18 12.87 4.21
N ARG A 38 -0.91 13.96 4.93
CA ARG A 38 0.13 13.96 5.96
C ARG A 38 -0.55 13.81 7.32
N ASP A 39 0.02 12.98 8.19
CA ASP A 39 -0.39 12.94 9.59
C ASP A 39 0.10 14.21 10.33
N ASN A 40 -0.19 14.30 11.63
CA ASN A 40 0.22 15.43 12.47
C ASN A 40 1.75 15.54 12.62
N ASP A 41 2.47 14.44 12.47
CA ASP A 41 3.94 14.37 12.54
C ASP A 41 4.61 14.61 11.17
N GLY A 42 3.81 14.85 10.13
CA GLY A 42 4.26 15.14 8.78
C GLY A 42 4.58 13.90 7.92
N ASN A 43 4.34 12.69 8.40
CA ASN A 43 4.53 11.46 7.65
C ASN A 43 3.44 11.30 6.57
N LEU A 44 3.82 10.73 5.43
CA LEU A 44 2.88 10.49 4.35
C LEU A 44 2.08 9.22 4.62
N GLU A 45 0.77 9.36 4.76
CA GLU A 45 -0.18 8.25 4.80
C GLU A 45 -0.92 8.11 3.47
N LEU A 46 -1.28 6.87 3.16
CA LEU A 46 -1.98 6.47 1.94
C LEU A 46 -3.26 5.75 2.36
N GLU A 47 -4.39 6.18 1.80
CA GLU A 47 -5.66 5.50 1.99
C GLU A 47 -5.71 4.31 1.02
N MET A 48 -5.74 3.11 1.56
CA MET A 48 -5.89 1.86 0.82
C MET A 48 -7.38 1.53 0.75
N MET A 49 -7.88 1.34 -0.46
CA MET A 49 -9.27 0.91 -0.71
C MET A 49 -9.25 -0.43 -1.42
N ALA A 50 -10.02 -1.40 -0.92
CA ALA A 50 -10.14 -2.68 -1.62
C ALA A 50 -10.84 -2.47 -2.97
N ILE A 51 -10.39 -3.19 -4.00
CA ILE A 51 -10.97 -3.04 -5.35
C ILE A 51 -12.36 -3.66 -5.43
N CYS A 52 -12.52 -4.82 -4.79
CA CYS A 52 -13.75 -5.60 -4.83
C CYS A 52 -14.82 -5.06 -3.88
N ASP A 53 -14.40 -4.36 -2.82
CA ASP A 53 -15.30 -3.72 -1.86
C ASP A 53 -14.78 -2.32 -1.48
N ARG A 54 -15.48 -1.28 -1.94
CA ARG A 54 -15.04 0.11 -1.77
C ARG A 54 -15.32 0.64 -0.37
N GLU A 55 -16.14 -0.04 0.42
CA GLU A 55 -16.41 0.30 1.82
C GLU A 55 -15.20 -0.01 2.69
N ILE A 56 -14.41 -1.02 2.30
CA ILE A 56 -13.19 -1.41 3.00
C ILE A 56 -12.06 -0.47 2.62
N ARG A 57 -11.78 0.43 3.57
CA ARG A 57 -10.78 1.48 3.47
C ARG A 57 -10.03 1.61 4.78
N PHE A 58 -8.74 1.87 4.69
CA PHE A 58 -7.92 2.20 5.84
C PHE A 58 -6.71 3.03 5.44
N TRP A 59 -6.14 3.74 6.42
CA TRP A 59 -4.93 4.51 6.24
C TRP A 59 -3.72 3.66 6.61
N VAL A 60 -2.66 3.76 5.81
CA VAL A 60 -1.38 3.12 6.08
C VAL A 60 -0.25 4.11 5.81
N GLU A 61 0.75 4.12 6.68
CA GLU A 61 1.96 4.87 6.43
C GLU A 61 2.66 4.38 5.17
N ARG A 62 3.18 5.30 4.37
CA ARG A 62 3.96 4.98 3.17
C ARG A 62 5.17 4.08 3.48
N ALA A 63 5.75 4.19 4.67
CA ALA A 63 6.86 3.35 5.11
C ALA A 63 6.47 1.87 5.20
N ARG A 64 5.27 1.56 5.71
CA ARG A 64 4.76 0.18 5.81
C ARG A 64 4.54 -0.48 4.45
N LEU A 65 4.18 0.28 3.41
CA LEU A 65 4.08 -0.27 2.04
C LEU A 65 5.44 -0.70 1.46
N ARG A 66 6.56 -0.28 2.04
CA ARG A 66 7.90 -0.74 1.61
C ARG A 66 8.31 -2.06 2.25
N ASP A 67 7.60 -2.51 3.28
CA ASP A 67 7.81 -3.79 3.92
C ASP A 67 7.30 -4.90 3.01
N ASP A 68 8.23 -5.69 2.45
CA ASP A 68 7.94 -6.76 1.53
C ASP A 68 7.37 -8.01 2.20
N THR A 69 7.35 -8.06 3.54
CA THR A 69 6.66 -9.09 4.32
C THR A 69 5.17 -8.79 4.51
N LEU A 70 4.75 -7.54 4.25
CA LEU A 70 3.36 -7.11 4.36
C LEU A 70 2.73 -6.82 2.99
N TRP A 71 3.49 -6.20 2.10
CA TRP A 71 2.96 -5.61 0.87
C TRP A 71 3.79 -5.94 -0.36
N THR A 72 3.09 -6.21 -1.46
CA THR A 72 3.70 -6.30 -2.78
C THR A 72 3.06 -5.28 -3.73
N PRO A 73 3.85 -4.44 -4.43
CA PRO A 73 3.30 -3.53 -5.42
C PRO A 73 2.78 -4.30 -6.64
N GLY A 74 1.66 -3.83 -7.19
CA GLY A 74 0.94 -4.46 -8.29
C GLY A 74 -0.04 -5.54 -7.84
N TRP A 75 -0.68 -6.18 -8.81
CA TRP A 75 -1.53 -7.35 -8.59
C TRP A 75 -0.67 -8.61 -8.46
N LYS A 76 -0.96 -9.38 -7.42
CA LYS A 76 -0.42 -10.73 -7.21
C LYS A 76 -1.58 -11.66 -6.89
N ASP A 77 -1.48 -12.88 -7.40
CA ASP A 77 -2.40 -13.98 -7.12
C ASP A 77 -2.12 -14.61 -5.76
#